data_AF-A0A916YQN5-F1
#
_entry.id   AF-A0A916YQN5-F1
#
_cell.length_a   1.000
_cell.length_b   1.000
_cell.length_c   1.000
_cell.angle_alpha   90.00
_cell.angle_beta   90.00
_cell.angle_gamma   90.00
#
_symmetry.space_group_name_H-M   'P 1'
#
loop_
_entity.id
_entity.type
_entity.pdbx_description
1 polymer ?
#
loop_
_entity_poly.entity_id
_entity_poly.type
_entity_poly.pdbx_seq_one_letter_code
_entity_poly.pdbx_strand_id
1 'polypeptide(L)'
;MNKELVKFLLILNKLLIISRYKINETNVLSTLNLIQKKSVHLMNGREEAIEQLIEEALLIDGKIILDIENQYSSSYNEILSETQCNTIFQYLQLINVVIEEIKALILLNKYQRAFELVDAIHCLPEMLIQKNWNAREYWEVFIHPYREKWDSSFLFEMENTDIK
;
A
#
# COMPACT_ATOMS: atom_id res chain seq x y z
N MET A 1 -8.89 -12.45 11.89
CA MET A 1 -7.62 -11.93 11.34
C MET A 1 -7.51 -12.04 9.80
N ASN A 2 -7.41 -13.22 9.16
CA ASN A 2 -7.09 -13.31 7.72
C ASN A 2 -8.03 -12.54 6.76
N LYS A 3 -9.35 -12.65 6.91
CA LYS A 3 -10.30 -11.92 6.04
C LYS A 3 -10.21 -10.41 6.23
N GLU A 4 -10.01 -9.96 7.47
CA GLU A 4 -9.90 -8.55 7.81
C GLU A 4 -8.57 -7.96 7.29
N LEU A 5 -7.48 -8.74 7.33
CA LEU A 5 -6.21 -8.34 6.73
C LEU A 5 -6.30 -8.20 5.21
N VAL A 6 -7.02 -9.10 4.54
CA VAL A 6 -7.29 -8.99 3.09
C VAL A 6 -8.08 -7.72 2.80
N LYS A 7 -9.16 -7.46 3.53
CA LYS A 7 -9.95 -6.22 3.39
C LYS A 7 -9.08 -4.98 3.60
N PHE A 8 -8.25 -4.98 4.64
CA PHE A 8 -7.33 -3.90 4.92
C PHE A 8 -6.42 -3.60 3.72
N LEU A 9 -5.83 -4.62 3.10
CA LEU A 9 -4.97 -4.48 1.94
C LEU A 9 -5.72 -3.99 0.69
N LEU A 10 -6.96 -4.42 0.49
CA LEU A 10 -7.79 -3.92 -0.60
C LEU A 10 -8.15 -2.43 -0.41
N ILE A 11 -8.49 -2.01 0.82
CA ILE A 11 -8.70 -0.58 1.12
C ILE A 11 -7.41 0.20 0.89
N LEU A 12 -6.27 -0.33 1.32
CA LEU A 12 -4.96 0.28 1.13
C LEU A 12 -4.65 0.51 -0.36
N ASN A 13 -4.89 -0.50 -1.21
CA ASN A 13 -4.77 -0.39 -2.65
C ASN A 13 -5.63 0.76 -3.21
N LYS A 14 -6.91 0.82 -2.85
CA LYS A 14 -7.83 1.87 -3.31
C LYS A 14 -7.41 3.27 -2.84
N LEU A 15 -6.97 3.42 -1.59
CA LEU A 15 -6.49 4.70 -1.08
C LEU A 15 -5.20 5.15 -1.76
N LEU A 16 -4.29 4.24 -2.11
CA LEU A 16 -3.10 4.55 -2.91
C LEU A 16 -3.48 4.98 -4.33
N ILE A 17 -4.45 4.31 -4.97
CA ILE A 17 -4.99 4.72 -6.27
C ILE A 17 -5.60 6.13 -6.20
N ILE A 18 -6.42 6.41 -5.19
CA ILE A 18 -6.98 7.75 -4.96
C ILE A 18 -5.86 8.77 -4.76
N SER A 19 -4.85 8.43 -3.96
CA SER A 19 -3.70 9.31 -3.71
C SER A 19 -2.93 9.64 -4.97
N ARG A 20 -2.79 8.68 -5.90
CA ARG A 20 -2.19 8.90 -7.22
C ARG A 20 -2.97 9.94 -8.03
N TYR A 21 -4.29 9.81 -8.11
CA TYR A 21 -5.14 10.75 -8.86
C TYR A 21 -5.16 12.15 -8.25
N LYS A 22 -5.06 12.25 -6.92
CA LYS A 22 -5.15 13.50 -6.16
C LYS A 22 -3.78 14.05 -5.73
N ILE A 23 -2.69 13.63 -6.37
CA ILE A 23 -1.33 13.87 -5.87
C ILE A 23 -0.97 15.36 -5.67
N ASN A 24 -1.64 16.26 -6.39
CA ASN A 24 -1.47 17.71 -6.32
C ASN A 24 -2.55 18.42 -5.49
N GLU A 25 -3.49 17.68 -4.90
CA GLU A 25 -4.54 18.22 -4.04
C GLU A 25 -4.07 18.28 -2.58
N THR A 26 -4.57 19.26 -1.82
CA THR A 26 -4.19 19.45 -0.40
C THR A 26 -4.61 18.29 0.51
N ASN A 27 -5.61 17.51 0.12
CA ASN A 27 -6.17 16.38 0.88
C ASN A 27 -5.37 15.06 0.70
N VAL A 28 -4.40 15.01 -0.22
CA VAL A 28 -3.63 13.77 -0.43
C VAL A 28 -2.79 13.43 0.80
N LEU A 29 -2.23 14.44 1.47
CA LEU A 29 -1.42 14.24 2.67
C LEU A 29 -2.24 13.63 3.81
N SER A 30 -3.52 14.00 3.96
CA SER A 30 -4.38 13.38 4.97
C SER A 30 -4.66 11.92 4.64
N THR A 31 -4.83 11.57 3.36
CA THR A 31 -5.02 10.20 2.90
C THR A 31 -3.77 9.35 3.16
N LEU A 32 -2.59 9.87 2.81
CA LEU A 32 -1.30 9.21 3.05
C LEU A 32 -1.02 9.03 4.55
N ASN A 33 -1.35 10.03 5.38
CA ASN A 33 -1.23 9.93 6.84
C ASN A 33 -2.18 8.87 7.43
N LEU A 34 -3.41 8.78 6.91
CA LEU A 34 -4.36 7.74 7.31
C LEU A 34 -3.78 6.36 7.03
N ILE A 35 -3.33 6.12 5.79
CA ILE A 35 -2.72 4.85 5.38
C ILE A 35 -1.59 4.47 6.34
N GLN A 36 -0.64 5.39 6.56
CA GLN A 36 0.53 5.14 7.38
C GLN A 36 0.13 4.81 8.83
N LYS A 37 -0.73 5.65 9.43
CA LYS A 37 -1.19 5.49 10.81
C LYS A 37 -1.84 4.11 11.01
N LYS A 38 -2.73 3.71 10.10
CA LYS A 38 -3.44 2.43 10.22
C LYS A 38 -2.52 1.24 9.97
N SER A 39 -1.58 1.35 9.03
CA SER A 39 -0.55 0.32 8.80
C SER A 39 0.32 0.11 10.05
N VAL A 40 0.77 1.20 10.69
CA VAL A 40 1.53 1.13 11.95
C VAL A 40 0.70 0.54 13.10
N HIS A 41 -0.56 0.92 13.24
CA HIS A 41 -1.42 0.32 14.26
C HIS A 41 -1.58 -1.20 14.06
N LEU A 42 -1.86 -1.62 12.82
CA LEU A 42 -2.04 -3.03 12.50
C LEU A 42 -0.76 -3.85 12.74
N MET A 43 0.41 -3.34 12.35
CA MET A 43 1.71 -3.97 12.65
C MET A 43 1.98 -4.11 14.16
N ASN A 44 1.40 -3.23 14.99
CA ASN A 44 1.51 -3.29 16.44
C ASN A 44 0.41 -4.16 17.09
N GLY A 45 -0.31 -4.98 16.32
CA GLY A 45 -1.34 -5.89 16.82
C GLY A 45 -2.67 -5.23 17.19
N ARG A 46 -2.90 -3.98 16.76
CA ARG A 46 -4.16 -3.26 16.98
C ARG A 46 -5.16 -3.56 15.88
N GLU A 47 -5.89 -4.66 16.02
CA GLU A 47 -6.86 -5.12 15.02
C GLU A 47 -7.99 -4.10 14.77
N GLU A 48 -8.32 -3.26 15.76
CA GLU A 48 -9.32 -2.18 15.62
C GLU A 48 -8.95 -1.15 14.54
N ALA A 49 -7.69 -1.13 14.10
CA ALA A 49 -7.23 -0.29 13.00
C ALA A 49 -7.95 -0.59 11.68
N ILE A 50 -8.45 -1.82 11.48
CA ILE A 50 -9.12 -2.23 10.25
C ILE A 50 -10.51 -1.60 10.17
N GLU A 51 -11.30 -1.73 11.23
CA GLU A 51 -12.64 -1.12 11.31
C GLU A 51 -12.57 0.41 11.19
N GLN A 52 -11.62 1.03 11.90
CA GLN A 52 -11.43 2.47 11.80
C GLN A 52 -10.95 2.89 10.41
N LEU A 53 -10.13 2.08 9.73
CA LEU A 53 -9.73 2.37 8.35
C LEU A 53 -10.95 2.33 7.42
N ILE A 54 -11.86 1.38 7.59
CA ILE A 54 -13.10 1.30 6.81
C ILE A 54 -13.92 2.59 6.95
N GLU A 55 -14.16 3.01 8.19
CA GLU A 55 -14.94 4.22 8.49
C GLU A 55 -14.30 5.47 7.88
N GLU A 56 -12.99 5.65 8.08
CA GLU A 56 -12.27 6.82 7.56
C GLU A 56 -12.14 6.78 6.03
N ALA A 57 -12.01 5.60 5.42
CA ALA A 57 -11.96 5.43 3.98
C ALA A 57 -13.30 5.76 3.30
N LEU A 58 -14.44 5.43 3.92
CA LEU A 58 -15.77 5.80 3.43
C LEU A 58 -15.99 7.31 3.38
N LEU A 59 -15.34 8.08 4.27
CA LEU A 59 -15.38 9.53 4.25
C LEU A 59 -14.55 10.12 3.10
N ILE A 60 -13.51 9.41 2.65
CA ILE A 60 -12.65 9.81 1.53
C ILE A 60 -13.34 9.50 0.19
N ASP A 61 -13.88 8.29 0.07
CA ASP A 61 -14.67 7.85 -1.08
C ASP A 61 -15.76 6.86 -0.63
N GLY A 62 -17.01 7.32 -0.65
CA GLY A 62 -18.17 6.51 -0.24
C GLY A 62 -18.41 5.27 -1.09
N LYS A 63 -17.71 5.11 -2.24
CA LYS A 63 -17.80 3.91 -3.09
C LYS A 63 -16.76 2.85 -2.78
N ILE A 64 -15.76 3.15 -1.94
CA ILE A 64 -14.62 2.26 -1.71
C ILE A 64 -15.04 0.86 -1.24
N ILE A 65 -16.04 0.77 -0.37
CA ILE A 65 -16.52 -0.51 0.17
C ILE A 65 -17.30 -1.29 -0.88
N LEU A 66 -18.13 -0.63 -1.70
CA LEU A 66 -18.84 -1.27 -2.80
C LEU A 66 -17.86 -1.87 -3.81
N ASP A 67 -16.81 -1.13 -4.16
CA ASP A 67 -15.77 -1.60 -5.07
C ASP A 67 -15.03 -2.83 -4.50
N ILE A 68 -14.74 -2.81 -3.20
CA ILE A 68 -14.07 -3.92 -2.50
C ILE A 68 -14.98 -5.14 -2.42
N GLU A 69 -16.27 -4.99 -2.08
CA GLU A 69 -17.22 -6.10 -2.01
C GLU A 69 -17.39 -6.79 -3.36
N ASN A 70 -17.42 -6.02 -4.45
CA ASN A 70 -17.45 -6.54 -5.82
C ASN A 70 -16.16 -7.30 -6.17
N GLN A 71 -14.99 -6.79 -5.76
CA GLN A 71 -13.68 -7.43 -5.97
C GLN A 71 -13.50 -8.68 -5.10
N TYR A 72 -14.00 -8.66 -3.87
CA TYR A 72 -13.89 -9.75 -2.90
C TYR A 72 -14.80 -10.93 -3.28
N SER A 73 -16.04 -10.65 -3.67
CA SER A 73 -17.04 -11.67 -4.03
C SER A 73 -16.65 -12.50 -5.25
N SER A 74 -15.77 -11.99 -6.10
CA SER A 74 -15.34 -12.64 -7.34
C SER A 74 -13.98 -13.35 -7.26
N SER A 75 -13.15 -13.13 -6.22
CA SER A 75 -11.74 -13.57 -6.27
C SER A 75 -11.03 -13.92 -4.96
N TYR A 76 -11.54 -13.58 -3.76
CA TYR A 76 -10.76 -13.71 -2.51
C TYR A 76 -11.49 -14.48 -1.41
N ASN A 77 -11.59 -15.81 -1.56
CA ASN A 77 -12.11 -16.70 -0.50
C ASN A 77 -11.00 -17.46 0.25
N GLU A 78 -9.74 -17.08 0.06
CA GLU A 78 -8.61 -17.88 0.54
C GLU A 78 -8.11 -17.44 1.92
N ILE A 79 -7.76 -18.44 2.71
CA ILE A 79 -7.17 -18.26 4.03
C ILE A 79 -5.67 -18.03 3.82
N LEU A 80 -5.16 -16.85 4.20
CA LEU A 80 -3.73 -16.57 4.20
C LEU A 80 -2.98 -17.52 5.13
N SER A 81 -1.87 -18.07 4.67
CA SER A 81 -0.93 -18.81 5.53
C SER A 81 -0.19 -17.86 6.48
N GLU A 82 0.36 -18.39 7.57
CA GLU A 82 1.19 -17.61 8.50
C GLU A 82 2.39 -16.96 7.80
N THR A 83 3.05 -17.69 6.88
CA THR A 83 4.13 -17.16 6.06
C THR A 83 3.68 -15.96 5.22
N GLN A 84 2.51 -16.03 4.57
CA GLN A 84 1.96 -14.90 3.83
C GLN A 84 1.65 -13.71 4.73
N CYS A 85 1.10 -13.93 5.92
CA CYS A 85 0.87 -12.85 6.88
C CYS A 85 2.19 -12.16 7.28
N ASN A 86 3.26 -12.92 7.55
CA ASN A 86 4.57 -12.36 7.85
C ASN A 86 5.13 -11.53 6.69
N THR A 87 5.02 -12.04 5.46
CA THR A 87 5.38 -11.29 4.24
C THR A 87 4.59 -9.98 4.13
N ILE A 88 3.27 -10.03 4.36
CA ILE A 88 2.42 -8.83 4.35
C ILE A 88 2.93 -7.80 5.35
N PHE A 89 3.26 -8.20 6.58
CA PHE A 89 3.77 -7.26 7.58
C PHE A 89 5.11 -6.64 7.20
N GLN A 90 6.02 -7.39 6.57
CA GLN A 90 7.27 -6.86 6.02
C GLN A 90 7.01 -5.81 4.94
N TYR A 91 6.08 -6.07 4.02
CA TYR A 91 5.73 -5.11 2.97
C TYR A 91 4.91 -3.91 3.48
N LEU A 92 4.15 -4.05 4.56
CA LEU A 92 3.52 -2.90 5.22
C LEU A 92 4.58 -1.93 5.77
N GLN A 93 5.71 -2.44 6.29
CA GLN A 93 6.84 -1.61 6.68
C GLN A 93 7.43 -0.86 5.48
N LEU A 94 7.62 -1.55 4.34
CA LEU A 94 8.06 -0.92 3.10
C LEU A 94 7.10 0.18 2.64
N ILE A 95 5.79 -0.09 2.63
CA ILE A 95 4.77 0.90 2.23
C ILE A 95 4.87 2.15 3.12
N ASN A 96 5.10 2.01 4.42
CA ASN A 96 5.28 3.16 5.31
C ASN A 96 6.51 4.00 4.96
N VAL A 97 7.64 3.38 4.62
CA VAL A 97 8.83 4.10 4.18
C VAL A 97 8.57 4.84 2.87
N VAL A 98 7.91 4.19 1.92
CA VAL A 98 7.58 4.81 0.64
C VAL A 98 6.60 5.99 0.83
N ILE A 99 5.64 5.87 1.73
CA ILE A 99 4.69 6.96 2.02
C ILE A 99 5.38 8.17 2.63
N GLU A 100 6.38 7.99 3.50
CA GLU A 100 7.17 9.11 4.00
C GLU A 100 7.91 9.83 2.88
N GLU A 101 8.52 9.08 1.94
CA GLU A 101 9.17 9.67 0.77
C GLU A 101 8.16 10.41 -0.13
N ILE A 102 6.99 9.83 -0.39
CA ILE A 102 5.91 10.49 -1.15
C ILE A 102 5.51 11.82 -0.48
N LYS A 103 5.31 11.81 0.84
CA LYS A 103 4.97 13.02 1.60
C LYS A 103 6.07 14.07 1.51
N ALA A 104 7.33 13.68 1.65
CA ALA A 104 8.47 14.58 1.51
C ALA A 104 8.52 15.22 0.11
N LEU A 105 8.31 14.42 -0.94
CA LEU A 105 8.26 14.90 -2.32
C LEU A 105 7.12 15.89 -2.55
N ILE A 106 5.93 15.62 -1.99
CA ILE A 106 4.78 16.53 -2.07
C ILE A 106 5.10 17.87 -1.38
N LEU A 107 5.67 17.84 -0.17
CA LEU A 107 6.06 19.06 0.56
C LEU A 107 7.12 19.88 -0.18
N LEU A 108 7.97 19.23 -0.98
CA LEU A 108 8.96 19.85 -1.87
C LEU A 108 8.41 20.22 -3.25
N ASN A 109 7.10 20.09 -3.47
CA ASN A 109 6.42 20.31 -4.75
C ASN A 109 6.97 19.45 -5.91
N LYS A 110 7.54 18.28 -5.62
CA LYS A 110 8.05 17.30 -6.59
C LYS A 110 6.95 16.32 -7.01
N TYR A 111 5.81 16.86 -7.44
CA TYR A 111 4.59 16.09 -7.71
C TYR A 111 4.75 14.99 -8.74
N GLN A 112 5.54 15.19 -9.80
CA GLN A 112 5.78 14.14 -10.81
C GLN A 112 6.49 12.93 -10.21
N ARG A 113 7.53 13.15 -9.40
CA ARG A 113 8.26 12.08 -8.73
C ARG A 113 7.39 11.40 -7.67
N ALA A 114 6.56 12.15 -6.95
CA ALA A 114 5.60 11.60 -6.00
C ALA A 114 4.55 10.73 -6.72
N PHE A 115 4.01 11.20 -7.85
CA PHE A 115 3.05 10.46 -8.68
C PHE A 115 3.62 9.13 -9.14
N GLU A 116 4.83 9.15 -9.72
CA GLU A 116 5.48 7.94 -10.22
C GLU A 116 5.83 6.96 -9.09
N LEU A 117 6.16 7.47 -7.90
CA LEU A 117 6.38 6.62 -6.73
C LEU A 117 5.10 5.96 -6.24
N VAL A 118 3.98 6.70 -6.17
CA VAL A 118 2.67 6.10 -5.84
C VAL A 118 2.28 5.07 -6.92
N ASP A 119 2.52 5.38 -8.20
CA ASP A 119 2.25 4.46 -9.30
C ASP A 119 3.05 3.15 -9.17
N ALA A 120 4.30 3.22 -8.68
CA ALA A 120 5.10 2.03 -8.43
C ALA A 120 4.58 1.15 -7.28
N ILE A 121 3.83 1.70 -6.31
CA ILE A 121 3.43 0.94 -5.12
C ILE A 121 1.93 0.64 -5.02
N HIS A 122 1.06 1.30 -5.77
CA HIS A 122 -0.38 1.18 -5.57
C HIS A 122 -0.90 -0.25 -5.75
N CYS A 123 -0.29 -1.05 -6.63
CA CYS A 123 -0.65 -2.45 -6.87
C CYS A 123 -0.22 -3.38 -5.75
N LEU A 124 0.83 -3.02 -4.99
CA LEU A 124 1.49 -3.92 -4.05
C LEU A 124 0.53 -4.55 -3.02
N PRO A 125 -0.37 -3.81 -2.35
CA PRO A 125 -1.29 -4.42 -1.38
C PRO A 125 -2.16 -5.52 -1.97
N GLU A 126 -2.62 -5.35 -3.22
CA GLU A 126 -3.39 -6.37 -3.92
C GLU A 126 -2.52 -7.55 -4.37
N MET A 127 -1.31 -7.29 -4.87
CA MET A 127 -0.40 -8.36 -5.27
C MET A 127 -0.02 -9.27 -4.10
N LEU A 128 0.11 -8.75 -2.88
CA LEU A 128 0.49 -9.53 -1.69
C LEU A 128 -0.54 -10.59 -1.27
N ILE A 129 -1.81 -10.41 -1.63
CA ILE A 129 -2.87 -11.36 -1.33
C ILE A 129 -3.08 -12.38 -2.46
N GLN A 130 -2.31 -12.29 -3.55
CA GLN A 130 -2.36 -13.24 -4.66
C GLN A 130 -1.49 -14.48 -4.37
N LYS A 131 -1.96 -15.64 -4.83
CA LYS A 131 -1.23 -16.93 -4.69
C LYS A 131 0.12 -16.96 -5.39
N ASN A 132 0.23 -16.25 -6.51
CA ASN A 132 1.41 -16.17 -7.35
C ASN A 132 2.26 -14.92 -7.05
N TRP A 133 2.13 -14.34 -5.85
CA TRP A 133 2.98 -13.25 -5.40
C TRP A 133 4.46 -13.59 -5.62
N ASN A 134 5.17 -12.69 -6.31
CA ASN A 134 6.59 -12.80 -6.59
C ASN A 134 7.27 -11.47 -6.30
N ALA A 135 8.01 -11.43 -5.19
CA ALA A 135 8.76 -10.27 -4.76
C ALA A 135 9.73 -9.77 -5.83
N ARG A 136 10.47 -10.68 -6.47
CA ARG A 136 11.46 -10.34 -7.49
C ARG A 136 10.82 -9.64 -8.67
N GLU A 137 9.72 -10.20 -9.18
CA GLU A 137 8.98 -9.59 -10.29
C GLU A 137 8.43 -8.21 -9.91
N TYR A 138 7.93 -8.05 -8.68
CA TYR A 138 7.50 -6.74 -8.19
C TYR A 138 8.63 -5.71 -8.22
N TRP A 139 9.81 -6.04 -7.68
CA TRP A 139 10.95 -5.13 -7.67
C TRP A 139 11.42 -4.78 -9.09
N GLU A 140 11.59 -5.78 -9.95
CA GLU A 140 12.04 -5.62 -11.34
C GLU A 140 11.08 -4.77 -12.17
N VAL A 141 9.76 -4.96 -12.02
CA VAL A 141 8.75 -4.30 -12.87
C VAL A 141 8.39 -2.91 -12.34
N PHE A 142 8.25 -2.75 -11.03
CA PHE A 142 7.67 -1.53 -10.47
C PHE A 142 8.71 -0.59 -9.85
N ILE A 143 9.68 -1.13 -9.12
CA ILE A 143 10.61 -0.30 -8.34
C ILE A 143 11.89 0.03 -9.14
N HIS A 144 12.47 -0.92 -9.88
CA HIS A 144 13.70 -0.68 -10.64
C HIS A 144 13.55 0.49 -11.62
N PRO A 145 12.47 0.61 -12.43
CA PRO A 145 12.31 1.75 -13.32
C PRO A 145 12.24 3.10 -12.58
N TYR A 146 11.63 3.13 -11.39
CA TYR A 146 11.63 4.32 -10.54
C TYR A 146 13.04 4.69 -10.08
N ARG A 147 13.81 3.69 -9.60
CA ARG A 147 15.19 3.91 -9.12
C ARG A 147 16.11 4.42 -10.21
N GLU A 148 16.07 3.79 -11.39
CA GLU A 148 16.88 4.20 -12.54
C GLU A 148 16.64 5.65 -12.93
N LYS A 149 15.39 6.11 -12.79
CA LYS A 149 15.00 7.47 -13.16
C LYS A 149 15.32 8.52 -12.10
N TRP A 150 15.12 8.21 -10.81
CA TRP A 150 15.10 9.22 -9.75
C TRP A 150 16.16 9.05 -8.67
N ASP A 151 16.41 7.82 -8.23
CA ASP A 151 17.31 7.52 -7.11
C ASP A 151 17.72 6.05 -7.15
N SER A 152 18.95 5.81 -7.63
CA SER A 152 19.50 4.47 -7.79
C SER A 152 19.66 3.71 -6.46
N SER A 153 19.67 4.41 -5.33
CA SER A 153 19.85 3.84 -3.99
C SER A 153 18.54 3.57 -3.24
N PHE A 154 17.42 4.11 -3.72
CA PHE A 154 16.14 4.04 -3.04
C PHE A 154 15.68 2.59 -2.80
N LEU A 155 15.42 2.23 -1.53
CA LEU A 155 15.00 0.87 -1.10
C LEU A 155 15.98 -0.27 -1.43
N PHE A 156 17.23 0.01 -1.81
CA PHE A 156 18.20 -1.04 -2.16
C PHE A 156 18.42 -2.03 -1.00
N GLU A 157 18.50 -1.54 0.23
CA GLU A 157 18.65 -2.41 1.41
C GLU A 157 17.41 -3.28 1.65
N MET A 158 16.21 -2.74 1.45
CA MET A 158 14.95 -3.46 1.68
C MET A 158 14.71 -4.57 0.66
N GLU A 159 15.20 -4.42 -0.58
CA GLU A 159 15.17 -5.50 -1.57
C GLU A 159 16.15 -6.63 -1.21
N ASN A 160 17.34 -6.28 -0.72
CA ASN A 160 18.40 -7.25 -0.41
C ASN A 160 18.26 -7.90 0.96
N THR A 161 17.43 -7.34 1.85
CA THR A 161 17.10 -7.97 3.12
C THR A 161 16.02 -9.00 2.87
N ASP A 162 16.46 -10.23 2.58
CA ASP A 162 15.66 -11.46 2.39
C ASP A 162 14.17 -11.34 2.76
N ILE A 163 13.39 -10.89 1.79
CA ILE A 163 12.04 -11.40 1.58
C ILE A 163 12.24 -12.74 0.86
N LYS A 164 12.87 -13.70 1.56
CA LYS A 164 13.05 -15.10 1.16
C LYS A 164 12.13 -15.98 1.97
#